data_AF-A0A067G8I4-F1
#
_entry.id   AF-A0A067G8I4-F1
#
_cell.length_a   1.000
_cell.length_b   1.000
_cell.length_c   1.000
_cell.angle_alpha   90.00
_cell.angle_beta   90.00
_cell.angle_gamma   90.00
#
_symmetry.space_group_name_H-M   'P 1'
#
loop_
_entity.id
_entity.type
_entity.pdbx_description
1 polymer ?
#
loop_
_entity_poly.entity_id
_entity_poly.type
_entity_poly.pdbx_seq_one_letter_code
_entity_poly.pdbx_strand_id
1 'polypeptide(L)'
;MYFSQNWRRWFCGLHNVYCMFMGSLNNLSSLNKQYGLSKGSNEAMFVIEAYRTLRDRGPYPAHQVLRDLDGSFGFVLYDCKAGTIFAALDADEGVRLFWGIAADGSVVISDNLELIKASCAKSFAPFPAGCMFHSEQGLMSFEHPTREMKAMPRIDSEGVMCGANFKVDVQSRMRSMPRVGSEANWALSGSHAWA
;
A
#
# COMPACT_ATOMS: atom_id res chain seq x y z
N MET A 1 9.13 -28.26 -0.07
CA MET A 1 7.67 -28.35 0.12
C MET A 1 7.14 -26.94 0.29
N TYR A 2 6.49 -26.37 -0.73
CA TYR A 2 5.78 -25.10 -0.55
C TYR A 2 4.43 -25.43 0.06
N PHE A 3 4.25 -25.12 1.33
CA PHE A 3 2.92 -25.09 1.93
C PHE A 3 2.10 -24.02 1.19
N SER A 4 1.01 -24.43 0.55
CA SER A 4 -0.03 -23.50 0.12
C SER A 4 -0.70 -22.95 1.39
N GLN A 5 -0.14 -21.87 1.94
CA GLN A 5 -0.83 -21.10 2.96
C GLN A 5 -2.06 -20.48 2.30
N ASN A 6 -3.23 -21.08 2.51
CA ASN A 6 -4.49 -20.55 2.01
C ASN A 6 -4.91 -19.37 2.90
N TRP A 7 -4.40 -18.19 2.57
CA TRP A 7 -4.86 -16.95 3.18
C TRP A 7 -6.34 -16.71 2.85
N ARG A 8 -7.07 -16.14 3.82
CA ARG A 8 -8.44 -15.67 3.57
C ARG A 8 -8.41 -14.63 2.47
N ARG A 9 -9.28 -14.80 1.47
CA ARG A 9 -9.46 -13.85 0.37
C ARG A 9 -10.85 -13.28 0.42
N TRP A 10 -10.92 -11.96 0.36
CA TRP A 10 -12.17 -11.23 0.28
C TRP A 10 -12.19 -10.41 -0.99
N PHE A 11 -13.29 -10.50 -1.73
CA PHE A 11 -13.57 -9.59 -2.83
C PHE A 11 -14.79 -8.76 -2.44
N CYS A 12 -14.68 -7.44 -2.61
CA CYS A 12 -15.79 -6.53 -2.37
C CYS A 12 -15.82 -5.46 -3.46
N GLY A 13 -17.02 -5.07 -3.87
CA GLY A 13 -17.26 -3.91 -4.71
C GLY A 13 -18.24 -2.96 -4.03
N LEU A 14 -17.85 -1.70 -3.87
CA LEU A 14 -18.67 -0.68 -3.24
C LEU A 14 -18.42 0.67 -3.89
N HIS A 15 -19.48 1.36 -4.33
CA HIS A 15 -19.42 2.67 -5.00
C HIS A 15 -18.44 2.74 -6.19
N ASN A 16 -18.44 1.72 -7.06
CA ASN A 16 -17.53 1.58 -8.21
C ASN A 16 -16.05 1.46 -7.84
N VAL A 17 -15.75 1.12 -6.58
CA VAL A 17 -14.43 0.75 -6.11
C VAL A 17 -14.45 -0.74 -5.81
N TYR A 18 -13.48 -1.47 -6.37
CA TYR A 18 -13.36 -2.91 -6.21
C TYR A 18 -12.07 -3.23 -5.46
N CYS A 19 -12.15 -4.06 -4.43
CA CYS A 19 -11.00 -4.44 -3.62
C CYS A 19 -10.91 -5.97 -3.54
N MET A 20 -9.73 -6.48 -3.85
CA MET A 20 -9.32 -7.82 -3.49
C MET A 20 -8.37 -7.73 -2.31
N PHE A 21 -8.79 -8.27 -1.17
CA PHE A 21 -8.04 -8.29 0.08
C PHE A 21 -7.62 -9.72 0.40
N MET A 22 -6.41 -9.87 0.90
CA MET A 22 -5.80 -11.12 1.32
C MET A 22 -5.29 -11.00 2.76
N GLY A 23 -5.52 -12.03 3.56
CA GLY A 23 -5.08 -12.07 4.96
C GLY A 23 -6.19 -11.70 5.94
N SER A 24 -5.84 -11.08 7.07
CA SER A 24 -6.79 -10.69 8.12
C SER A 24 -6.26 -9.55 8.97
N LEU A 25 -7.16 -8.71 9.47
CA LEU A 25 -6.84 -7.63 10.41
C LEU A 25 -7.26 -8.00 11.83
N ASN A 26 -6.32 -7.94 12.77
CA ASN A 26 -6.52 -8.20 14.19
C ASN A 26 -7.32 -7.09 14.88
N ASN A 27 -7.22 -5.85 14.39
CA ASN A 27 -7.82 -4.66 14.99
C ASN A 27 -9.02 -4.08 14.22
N LEU A 28 -9.63 -4.84 13.30
CA LEU A 28 -10.73 -4.40 12.43
C LEU A 28 -11.91 -3.76 13.20
N SER A 29 -12.29 -4.33 14.35
CA SER A 29 -13.38 -3.79 15.18
C SER A 29 -13.09 -2.38 15.70
N SER A 30 -11.84 -2.13 16.09
CA SER A 30 -11.38 -0.81 16.56
C SER A 30 -11.31 0.18 15.40
N LEU A 31 -10.77 -0.25 14.25
CA LEU A 31 -10.72 0.55 13.03
C LEU A 31 -12.12 0.95 12.57
N ASN A 32 -13.07 0.01 12.51
CA ASN A 32 -14.45 0.32 12.14
C ASN A 32 -15.07 1.40 13.03
N LYS A 33 -14.80 1.40 14.34
CA LYS A 33 -15.28 2.45 15.25
C LYS A 33 -14.61 3.80 14.97
N GLN A 34 -13.28 3.81 14.77
CA GLN A 34 -12.51 5.02 14.50
C GLN A 34 -12.95 5.72 13.20
N TYR A 35 -13.25 4.94 12.17
CA TYR A 35 -13.69 5.45 10.86
C TYR A 35 -15.23 5.57 10.74
N GLY A 36 -15.98 5.27 11.81
CA GLY A 36 -17.44 5.40 11.83
C GLY A 36 -18.18 4.42 10.92
N LEU A 37 -17.61 3.24 10.67
CA LEU A 37 -18.17 2.20 9.80
C LEU A 37 -19.20 1.33 10.54
N SER A 38 -20.15 0.78 9.78
CA SER A 38 -21.24 -0.03 10.32
C SER A 38 -20.77 -1.40 10.83
N LYS A 39 -21.54 -1.99 11.75
CA LYS A 39 -21.34 -3.37 12.22
C LYS A 39 -21.51 -4.34 11.05
N GLY A 40 -20.54 -5.25 10.85
CA GLY A 40 -20.57 -6.28 9.79
C GLY A 40 -19.61 -6.03 8.62
N SER A 41 -18.85 -4.94 8.65
CA SER A 41 -17.82 -4.66 7.64
C SER A 41 -16.69 -5.70 7.71
N ASN A 42 -16.34 -6.29 6.57
CA ASN A 42 -15.14 -7.12 6.43
C ASN A 42 -13.91 -6.26 6.04
N GLU A 43 -12.73 -6.88 5.99
CA GLU A 43 -11.47 -6.20 5.71
C GLU A 43 -11.46 -5.48 4.35
N ALA A 44 -12.05 -6.09 3.31
CA ALA A 44 -12.14 -5.47 1.99
C ALA A 44 -13.06 -4.23 1.98
N MET A 45 -14.20 -4.29 2.68
CA MET A 45 -15.09 -3.13 2.83
C MET A 45 -14.40 -2.00 3.59
N PHE A 46 -13.69 -2.33 4.67
CA PHE A 46 -12.92 -1.35 5.44
C PHE A 46 -11.91 -0.63 4.54
N VAL A 47 -11.13 -1.37 3.75
CA VAL A 47 -10.14 -0.78 2.84
C VAL A 47 -10.79 0.14 1.80
N ILE A 48 -11.93 -0.24 1.22
CA ILE A 48 -12.65 0.62 0.26
C ILE A 48 -13.07 1.94 0.92
N GLU A 49 -13.65 1.89 2.12
CA GLU A 49 -14.13 3.10 2.79
C GLU A 49 -12.99 3.99 3.30
N ALA A 50 -11.90 3.39 3.78
CA ALA A 50 -10.67 4.10 4.14
C ALA A 50 -10.08 4.81 2.90
N TYR A 51 -9.97 4.11 1.77
CA TYR A 51 -9.51 4.70 0.50
C TYR A 51 -10.39 5.87 0.05
N ARG A 52 -11.72 5.70 0.07
CA ARG A 52 -12.66 6.77 -0.29
C ARG A 52 -12.51 7.98 0.61
N THR A 53 -12.36 7.76 1.92
CA THR A 53 -12.14 8.84 2.89
C THR A 53 -10.85 9.60 2.61
N LEU A 54 -9.75 8.88 2.30
CA LEU A 54 -8.48 9.47 1.90
C LEU A 54 -8.59 10.27 0.60
N ARG A 55 -9.26 9.73 -0.41
CA ARG A 55 -9.46 10.38 -1.72
C ARG A 55 -10.35 11.62 -1.63
N ASP A 56 -11.49 11.51 -0.95
CA ASP A 56 -12.55 12.52 -0.99
C ASP A 56 -12.33 13.63 0.05
N ARG A 57 -11.67 13.32 1.18
CA ARG A 57 -11.49 14.27 2.29
C ARG A 57 -10.02 14.52 2.65
N GLY A 58 -9.11 13.59 2.33
CA GLY A 58 -7.69 13.68 2.66
C GLY A 58 -7.37 14.01 4.13
N PRO A 59 -8.06 13.43 5.14
CA PRO A 59 -7.86 13.83 6.54
C PRO A 59 -6.48 13.46 7.07
N TYR A 60 -5.88 12.40 6.51
CA TYR A 60 -4.58 11.87 6.90
C TYR A 60 -3.82 11.38 5.66
N PRO A 61 -2.48 11.25 5.70
CA PRO A 61 -1.72 10.54 4.68
C PRO A 61 -2.04 9.03 4.66
N ALA A 62 -2.06 8.42 3.48
CA ALA A 62 -2.35 6.98 3.33
C ALA A 62 -1.40 6.07 4.12
N HIS A 63 -0.11 6.45 4.24
CA HIS A 63 0.86 5.66 5.00
C HIS A 63 0.52 5.57 6.50
N GLN A 64 -0.16 6.57 7.08
CA GLN A 64 -0.57 6.52 8.49
C GLN A 64 -1.67 5.48 8.67
N VAL A 65 -2.67 5.51 7.80
CA VAL A 65 -3.77 4.53 7.80
C VAL A 65 -3.24 3.10 7.64
N LEU A 66 -2.29 2.88 6.73
CA LEU A 66 -1.69 1.56 6.52
C LEU A 66 -0.86 1.06 7.71
N ARG A 67 -0.17 1.96 8.42
CA ARG A 67 0.57 1.62 9.64
C ARG A 67 -0.34 1.28 10.82
N ASP A 68 -1.57 1.79 10.83
CA ASP A 68 -2.56 1.48 11.85
C ASP A 68 -3.24 0.12 11.60
N LEU A 69 -3.00 -0.54 10.46
CA LEU A 69 -3.50 -1.88 10.20
C LEU A 69 -2.64 -2.91 10.93
N ASP A 70 -3.26 -3.59 11.90
CA ASP A 70 -2.62 -4.68 12.64
C ASP A 70 -3.11 -6.02 12.07
N GLY A 71 -2.19 -6.87 11.67
CA GLY A 71 -2.44 -8.17 11.08
C GLY A 71 -1.61 -8.40 9.82
N SER A 72 -1.73 -9.61 9.25
CA SER A 72 -1.06 -9.91 7.99
C SER A 72 -2.00 -9.63 6.83
N PHE A 73 -1.61 -8.75 5.91
CA PHE A 73 -2.48 -8.30 4.83
C PHE A 73 -1.78 -7.99 3.53
N GLY A 74 -2.50 -8.16 2.43
CA GLY A 74 -2.18 -7.57 1.14
C GLY A 74 -3.46 -7.27 0.38
N PHE A 75 -3.51 -6.17 -0.36
CA PHE A 75 -4.69 -5.85 -1.15
C PHE A 75 -4.37 -5.14 -2.45
N VAL A 76 -5.31 -5.25 -3.39
CA VAL A 76 -5.36 -4.47 -4.62
C VAL A 76 -6.75 -3.87 -4.73
N LEU A 77 -6.81 -2.54 -4.85
CA LEU A 77 -8.02 -1.76 -5.01
C LEU A 77 -7.98 -1.07 -6.38
N TYR A 78 -9.09 -1.17 -7.11
CA TYR A 78 -9.32 -0.46 -8.37
C TYR A 78 -10.50 0.49 -8.22
N ASP A 79 -10.25 1.77 -8.45
CA ASP A 79 -11.26 2.81 -8.49
C ASP A 79 -11.67 3.04 -9.95
N CYS A 80 -12.82 2.48 -10.34
CA CYS A 80 -13.31 2.56 -11.72
C CYS A 80 -13.63 4.01 -12.12
N LYS A 81 -14.00 4.88 -11.18
CA LYS A 81 -14.33 6.27 -11.48
C LYS A 81 -13.08 7.10 -11.77
N ALA A 82 -12.01 6.89 -10.99
CA ALA A 82 -10.74 7.58 -11.17
C ALA A 82 -9.84 6.90 -12.21
N GLY A 83 -10.07 5.62 -12.52
CA GLY A 83 -9.17 4.81 -13.34
C GLY A 83 -7.85 4.52 -12.64
N THR A 84 -7.83 4.52 -11.30
CA THR A 84 -6.61 4.38 -10.50
C THR A 84 -6.54 3.04 -9.77
N ILE A 85 -5.31 2.59 -9.51
CA ILE A 85 -5.03 1.39 -8.73
C ILE A 85 -4.33 1.82 -7.44
N PHE A 86 -4.75 1.24 -6.32
CA PHE A 86 -4.08 1.35 -5.03
C PHE A 86 -3.81 -0.06 -4.48
N ALA A 87 -2.55 -0.39 -4.24
CA ALA A 87 -2.14 -1.68 -3.70
C ALA A 87 -1.25 -1.49 -2.47
N ALA A 88 -1.32 -2.41 -1.52
CA ALA A 88 -0.40 -2.43 -0.38
C ALA A 88 -0.13 -3.87 0.08
N LEU A 89 1.03 -4.06 0.68
CA LEU A 89 1.45 -5.33 1.29
C LEU A 89 2.05 -5.03 2.67
N ASP A 90 1.66 -5.81 3.66
CA ASP A 90 2.22 -5.76 5.01
C ASP A 90 3.73 -5.98 5.05
N ALA A 91 4.33 -5.68 6.20
CA ALA A 91 5.76 -5.90 6.43
C ALA A 91 6.07 -7.34 6.86
N ASP A 92 5.09 -8.07 7.39
CA ASP A 92 5.28 -9.33 8.11
C ASP A 92 5.47 -10.57 7.21
N GLU A 93 5.64 -10.38 5.90
CA GLU A 93 5.85 -11.41 4.86
C GLU A 93 4.84 -12.58 4.86
N GLY A 94 3.76 -12.49 5.65
CA GLY A 94 2.75 -13.51 5.77
C GLY A 94 1.99 -13.65 4.45
N VAL A 95 1.47 -12.53 3.96
CA VAL A 95 0.91 -12.45 2.61
C VAL A 95 2.03 -12.17 1.62
N ARG A 96 1.91 -12.72 0.40
CA ARG A 96 2.85 -12.43 -0.68
C ARG A 96 2.10 -12.01 -1.92
N LEU A 97 2.54 -10.90 -2.51
CA LEU A 97 2.11 -10.42 -3.80
C LEU A 97 3.34 -10.32 -4.70
N PHE A 98 3.11 -10.56 -5.99
CA PHE A 98 4.07 -10.34 -7.06
C PHE A 98 3.44 -9.37 -8.04
N TRP A 99 4.29 -8.59 -8.70
CA TRP A 99 3.87 -7.68 -9.75
C TRP A 99 4.79 -7.80 -10.96
N GLY A 100 4.30 -7.43 -12.13
CA GLY A 100 5.07 -7.43 -13.36
C GLY A 100 4.40 -6.65 -14.47
N ILE A 101 5.11 -6.55 -15.58
CA ILE A 101 4.63 -5.90 -16.80
C ILE A 101 4.44 -7.00 -17.86
N ALA A 102 3.22 -7.13 -18.36
CA ALA A 102 2.89 -8.03 -19.45
C ALA A 102 3.36 -7.49 -20.81
N ALA A 103 3.32 -8.34 -21.84
CA ALA A 103 3.81 -7.99 -23.18
C ALA A 103 3.05 -6.83 -23.84
N ASP A 104 1.81 -6.58 -23.43
CA ASP A 104 0.97 -5.46 -23.87
C ASP A 104 1.23 -4.15 -23.08
N GLY A 105 2.14 -4.18 -22.11
CA GLY A 105 2.45 -3.05 -21.22
C GLY A 105 1.55 -2.95 -19.99
N SER A 106 0.60 -3.87 -19.80
CA SER A 106 -0.29 -3.88 -18.64
C SER A 106 0.45 -4.29 -17.36
N VAL A 107 0.08 -3.70 -16.22
CA VAL A 107 0.55 -4.13 -14.89
C VAL A 107 -0.25 -5.34 -14.44
N VAL A 108 0.44 -6.40 -14.05
CA VAL A 108 -0.15 -7.62 -13.48
C VAL A 108 0.23 -7.71 -12.01
N ILE A 109 -0.72 -7.94 -11.11
CA ILE A 109 -0.50 -8.20 -9.69
C ILE A 109 -1.18 -9.51 -9.32
N SER A 110 -0.46 -10.42 -8.63
CA SER A 110 -1.00 -11.72 -8.24
C SER A 110 -0.21 -12.32 -7.06
N ASP A 111 -0.85 -13.16 -6.26
CA ASP A 111 -0.20 -14.02 -5.27
C ASP A 111 0.35 -15.32 -5.89
N ASN A 112 0.00 -15.62 -7.13
CA ASN A 112 0.45 -16.80 -7.86
C ASN A 112 1.67 -16.50 -8.73
N LEU A 113 2.84 -16.96 -8.27
CA LEU A 113 4.10 -16.78 -8.97
C LEU A 113 4.12 -17.41 -10.38
N GLU A 114 3.50 -18.57 -10.57
CA GLU A 114 3.48 -19.25 -11.87
C GLU A 114 2.62 -18.48 -12.88
N LEU A 115 1.50 -17.89 -12.45
CA LEU A 115 0.70 -17.00 -13.28
C LEU A 115 1.50 -15.76 -13.70
N ILE A 116 2.26 -15.17 -12.77
CA ILE A 116 3.09 -13.98 -13.03
C ILE A 116 4.20 -14.30 -14.03
N LYS A 117 4.90 -15.42 -13.87
CA LYS A 117 5.90 -15.88 -14.84
C LYS A 117 5.29 -16.12 -16.22
N ALA A 118 4.11 -16.74 -16.28
CA ALA A 118 3.43 -16.99 -17.54
C ALA A 118 2.99 -15.68 -18.23
N SER A 119 2.58 -14.68 -17.46
CA SER A 119 2.03 -13.42 -17.98
C SER A 119 3.11 -12.38 -18.31
N CYS A 120 4.18 -12.32 -17.51
CA CYS A 120 5.20 -11.26 -17.55
C CYS A 120 6.58 -11.77 -17.99
N ALA A 121 6.73 -13.07 -18.26
CA ALA A 121 8.00 -13.72 -18.59
C ALA A 121 9.10 -13.39 -17.57
N LYS A 122 10.15 -12.66 -17.98
CA LYS A 122 11.24 -12.22 -17.12
C LYS A 122 10.92 -10.90 -16.39
N SER A 123 9.89 -10.14 -16.79
CA SER A 123 9.57 -8.78 -16.31
C SER A 123 8.62 -8.76 -15.11
N PHE A 124 9.04 -9.36 -14.00
CA PHE A 124 8.25 -9.38 -12.75
C PHE A 124 9.14 -9.22 -11.53
N ALA A 125 8.58 -8.97 -10.35
CA ALA A 125 9.27 -9.01 -9.07
C ALA A 125 8.29 -9.34 -7.93
N PRO A 126 8.77 -9.67 -6.73
CA PRO A 126 7.95 -9.55 -5.54
C PRO A 126 7.47 -8.11 -5.38
N PHE A 127 6.21 -7.93 -4.99
CA PHE A 127 5.75 -6.64 -4.50
C PHE A 127 6.44 -6.39 -3.15
N PRO A 128 7.06 -5.21 -2.94
CA PRO A 128 7.87 -4.98 -1.75
C PRO A 128 7.01 -4.95 -0.48
N ALA A 129 7.45 -5.67 0.55
CA ALA A 129 6.82 -5.66 1.87
C ALA A 129 6.89 -4.25 2.49
N GLY A 130 5.91 -3.92 3.34
CA GLY A 130 5.87 -2.62 4.02
C GLY A 130 5.65 -1.43 3.08
N CYS A 131 5.10 -1.67 1.89
CA CYS A 131 4.95 -0.68 0.83
C CYS A 131 3.52 -0.58 0.30
N MET A 132 3.23 0.58 -0.27
CA MET A 132 2.03 0.87 -1.04
C MET A 132 2.38 1.40 -2.43
N PHE A 133 1.52 1.14 -3.39
CA PHE A 133 1.59 1.64 -4.75
C PHE A 133 0.28 2.32 -5.11
N HIS A 134 0.36 3.56 -5.59
CA HIS A 134 -0.78 4.25 -6.21
C HIS A 134 -0.39 4.60 -7.65
N SER A 135 -1.25 4.32 -8.62
CA SER A 135 -0.91 4.49 -10.05
C SER A 135 -0.46 5.91 -10.42
N GLU A 136 -0.94 6.93 -9.70
CA GLU A 136 -0.55 8.33 -9.92
C GLU A 136 0.64 8.79 -9.07
N GLN A 137 0.90 8.17 -7.90
CA GLN A 137 1.93 8.62 -6.95
C GLN A 137 3.16 7.72 -6.93
N GLY A 138 3.07 6.55 -7.57
CA GLY A 138 4.11 5.55 -7.58
C GLY A 138 4.17 4.73 -6.30
N LEU A 139 5.33 4.11 -6.09
CA LEU A 139 5.62 3.20 -5.00
C LEU A 139 6.22 3.95 -3.81
N MET A 140 5.73 3.69 -2.61
CA MET A 140 6.19 4.30 -1.35
C MET A 140 6.25 3.25 -0.24
N SER A 141 7.26 3.32 0.63
CA SER A 141 7.25 2.58 1.89
C SER A 141 6.37 3.30 2.91
N PHE A 142 5.36 2.62 3.45
CA PHE A 142 4.59 3.19 4.56
C PHE A 142 5.31 3.03 5.90
N GLU A 143 6.25 2.11 6.03
CA GLU A 143 7.14 1.99 7.20
C GLU A 143 8.16 3.14 7.27
N HIS A 144 8.62 3.60 6.10
CA HIS A 144 9.61 4.66 5.96
C HIS A 144 9.12 5.75 4.98
N PRO A 145 8.04 6.48 5.32
CA PRO A 145 7.35 7.40 4.40
C PRO A 145 8.15 8.66 4.06
N THR A 146 9.31 8.86 4.68
CA THR A 146 10.23 9.97 4.41
C THR A 146 11.47 9.53 3.61
N ARG A 147 11.55 8.26 3.22
CA ARG A 147 12.65 7.70 2.44
C ARG A 147 12.18 7.31 1.05
N GLU A 148 13.07 7.49 0.07
CA GLU A 148 12.82 7.16 -1.33
C GLU A 148 12.91 5.64 -1.55
N MET A 149 12.13 5.15 -2.52
CA MET A 149 12.24 3.78 -3.02
C MET A 149 13.25 3.73 -4.17
N LYS A 150 14.20 2.82 -4.10
CA LYS A 150 15.23 2.59 -5.10
C LYS A 150 15.00 1.28 -5.84
N ALA A 151 15.00 1.36 -7.17
CA ALA A 151 15.00 0.19 -8.05
C ALA A 151 16.40 -0.46 -8.05
N MET A 152 16.44 -1.75 -7.76
CA MET A 152 17.62 -2.60 -7.77
C MET A 152 17.49 -3.58 -8.95
N PRO A 153 18.30 -3.43 -10.01
CA PRO A 153 18.25 -4.31 -11.16
C PRO A 153 18.40 -5.78 -10.75
N ARG A 154 17.55 -6.65 -11.29
CA ARG A 154 17.71 -8.10 -11.17
C ARG A 154 18.36 -8.61 -12.44
N ILE A 155 19.44 -9.37 -12.26
CA ILE A 155 20.19 -10.02 -13.35
C ILE A 155 20.01 -11.52 -13.20
N ASP A 156 19.69 -12.21 -14.28
CA ASP A 156 19.58 -13.67 -14.29
C ASP A 156 20.96 -14.35 -14.41
N SER A 157 20.98 -15.68 -14.43
CA SER A 157 22.22 -16.47 -14.54
C SER A 157 22.97 -16.25 -15.86
N GLU A 158 22.31 -15.69 -16.88
CA GLU A 158 22.90 -15.40 -18.20
C GLU A 158 23.47 -13.97 -18.25
N GLY A 159 23.37 -13.20 -17.17
CA GLY A 159 23.81 -11.81 -17.14
C GLY A 159 22.79 -10.82 -17.72
N VAL A 160 21.55 -11.26 -17.99
CA VAL A 160 20.51 -10.43 -18.61
C VAL A 160 19.62 -9.78 -17.54
N MET A 161 19.32 -8.49 -17.71
CA MET A 161 18.39 -7.79 -16.82
C MET A 161 16.98 -8.38 -16.98
N CYS A 162 16.41 -8.86 -15.89
CA CYS A 162 15.10 -9.49 -15.84
C CYS A 162 14.18 -8.76 -14.86
N GLY A 163 14.14 -7.43 -14.90
CA GLY A 163 13.30 -6.61 -14.00
C GLY A 163 14.06 -6.00 -12.82
N ALA A 164 13.33 -5.50 -11.83
CA ALA A 164 13.89 -4.81 -10.68
C ALA A 164 13.15 -5.14 -9.37
N ASN A 165 13.92 -5.31 -8.30
CA ASN A 165 13.38 -5.32 -6.94
C ASN A 165 13.41 -3.90 -6.39
N PHE A 166 12.55 -3.57 -5.44
CA PHE A 166 12.50 -2.24 -4.85
C PHE A 166 12.88 -2.30 -3.38
N LYS A 167 13.74 -1.39 -2.94
CA LYS A 167 14.18 -1.27 -1.55
C LYS A 167 14.17 0.18 -1.11
N VAL A 168 13.95 0.41 0.18
CA VAL A 168 14.07 1.73 0.77
C VAL A 168 15.54 2.18 0.73
N ASP A 169 15.79 3.39 0.22
CA ASP A 169 17.10 4.03 0.34
C ASP A 169 17.24 4.64 1.74
N VAL A 170 17.98 3.94 2.60
CA VAL A 170 18.20 4.31 4.00
C VAL A 170 18.88 5.68 4.16
N GLN A 171 19.66 6.10 3.16
CA GLN A 171 20.41 7.37 3.18
C GLN A 171 19.60 8.53 2.60
N SER A 172 18.53 8.24 1.86
CA SER A 172 17.65 9.26 1.30
C SER A 172 16.76 9.92 2.37
N ARG A 173 16.42 11.18 2.14
CA ARG A 173 15.39 11.89 2.89
C ARG A 173 14.59 12.74 1.92
N MET A 174 13.33 12.38 1.71
CA MET A 174 12.40 13.19 0.92
C MET A 174 12.23 14.56 1.60
N ARG A 175 12.39 15.62 0.81
CA ARG A 175 12.13 16.99 1.26
C ARG A 175 10.62 17.17 1.40
N SER A 176 10.08 17.03 2.61
CA SER A 176 8.71 17.44 2.90
C SER A 176 8.67 18.93 3.24
N MET A 177 7.67 19.66 2.72
CA MET A 177 7.31 20.96 3.31
C MET A 177 6.83 20.73 4.74
N PRO A 178 7.19 21.58 5.72
CA PRO A 178 6.66 21.45 7.07
C PRO A 178 5.15 21.63 7.00
N ARG A 179 4.40 20.55 7.21
CA ARG A 179 2.97 20.65 7.46
C ARG A 179 2.82 21.18 8.88
N VAL A 180 2.46 22.45 9.00
CA VAL A 180 1.96 23.01 10.25
C VAL A 180 0.68 22.26 10.57
N GLY A 181 0.73 21.39 11.58
CA GLY A 181 -0.42 20.63 12.02
C GLY A 181 -1.48 21.55 12.60
N SER A 182 -2.74 21.14 12.52
CA SER A 182 -3.89 21.83 13.12
C SER A 182 -3.81 21.95 14.66
N GLU A 183 -2.82 21.30 15.29
CA GLU A 183 -2.47 21.45 16.71
C GLU A 183 -1.53 22.64 16.99
N ALA A 184 -1.20 23.46 15.99
CA ALA A 184 -0.57 24.75 16.24
C ALA A 184 -1.54 25.62 17.05
N ASN A 185 -1.41 25.55 18.38
CA ASN A 185 -2.06 26.43 19.33
C ASN A 185 -1.75 27.88 18.94
N TRP A 186 -2.70 28.54 18.28
CA TRP A 186 -2.65 29.97 17.97
C TRP A 186 -2.68 30.87 19.22
N ALA A 187 -2.65 30.30 20.42
CA ALA A 187 -2.77 30.99 21.70
C ALA A 187 -1.44 31.28 22.44
N LEU A 188 -0.27 31.03 21.84
CA LEU A 188 1.02 31.33 22.49
C LEU A 188 1.92 32.33 21.78
N SER A 189 1.46 32.97 20.70
CA SER A 189 2.15 34.17 20.18
C SER A 189 1.69 35.41 20.95
N GLY A 190 2.00 35.44 22.24
CA GLY A 190 1.67 36.61 23.05
C GLY A 190 2.04 36.45 24.51
N SER A 191 3.33 36.49 24.84
CA SER A 191 3.84 37.23 26.01
C SER A 191 5.34 37.00 26.24
N HIS A 192 6.01 38.08 26.62
CA HIS A 192 7.39 38.24 27.14
C HIS A 192 8.48 38.27 26.08
N ALA A 193 8.96 39.43 25.62
CA ALA A 193 9.46 40.62 26.34
C ALA A 193 10.66 40.33 27.26
N TRP A 194 11.84 40.68 26.73
CA TRP A 194 13.10 41.17 27.34
C TRP A 194 13.42 40.80 28.80
N ALA A 195 14.59 40.17 28.96
CA ALA A 195 15.70 40.73 29.75
C ALA A 195 17.03 40.28 29.12
#